data_AF-A0AAD3X603-F1
#
_entry.id   AF-A0AAD3X603-F1
#
_cell.length_a   1.000
_cell.length_b   1.000
_cell.length_c   1.000
_cell.angle_alpha   90.00
_cell.angle_beta   90.00
_cell.angle_gamma   90.00
#
_symmetry.space_group_name_H-M   'P 1'
#
loop_
_entity.id
_entity.type
_entity.pdbx_description
1 polymer ?
#
loop_
_entity_poly.entity_id
_entity_poly.type
_entity_poly.pdbx_seq_one_letter_code
_entity_poly.pdbx_strand_id
1 'polypeptide(L)'
;MTDIPTVDAARILDIATGYMASKQLFQASRIGLFAAVADGADTAGEIAERCGVSERIAALLADAMAAKGLLIRAAGRYELADDAAAYLVGEEAAIDLAPFLTFLDEISYPHWLQFAHTVDTTEPGDLQMDDARWATFMAGVMTYNRLHAQEFGRLVDLEGATRALDFGGLSAEFALSVMAKNPALRTTFLYAPGFEDGIVEAVAAAGMHDRAAVEVGDTATTAPEGEYDVVFANHVIHRFSAQENAQIFRNLRAAAVEGATLTVLDFFLDEDAEQRGLDALHAGEYLVIDGTVVYPEAEVRGWLADAGWSVRDKVALPGSPRVLVATAV
;
A
#
# COMPACT_ATOMS: atom_id res chain seq x y z
N MET A 1 35.49 -34.02 -0.27
CA MET A 1 34.18 -34.05 0.41
C MET A 1 33.37 -32.93 -0.17
N THR A 2 32.45 -33.26 -1.07
CA THR A 2 31.43 -32.33 -1.56
C THR A 2 30.49 -32.06 -0.39
N ASP A 3 30.46 -30.82 0.08
CA ASP A 3 29.55 -30.35 1.11
C ASP A 3 28.12 -30.46 0.53
N ILE A 4 27.39 -31.49 0.93
CA ILE A 4 25.98 -31.62 0.56
C ILE A 4 25.26 -30.61 1.45
N PRO A 5 24.54 -29.63 0.89
CA PRO A 5 23.79 -28.67 1.70
C PRO A 5 22.87 -29.44 2.64
N THR A 6 23.07 -29.27 3.96
CA THR A 6 22.17 -29.84 4.95
C THR A 6 20.81 -29.19 4.77
N VAL A 7 19.84 -29.98 4.29
CA VAL A 7 18.46 -29.53 4.16
C VAL A 7 17.87 -29.39 5.57
N ASP A 8 17.28 -28.22 5.87
CA ASP A 8 16.58 -27.98 7.13
C ASP A 8 15.12 -27.51 6.90
N ALA A 9 14.34 -27.49 7.99
CA ALA A 9 12.93 -27.11 7.98
C ALA A 9 12.71 -25.62 8.34
N ALA A 10 13.76 -24.81 8.46
CA ALA A 10 13.68 -23.46 9.02
C ALA A 10 12.71 -22.57 8.24
N ARG A 11 12.77 -22.59 6.90
CA ARG A 11 11.85 -21.81 6.05
C ARG A 11 10.39 -22.20 6.24
N ILE A 12 10.12 -23.50 6.40
CA ILE A 12 8.74 -23.99 6.60
C ILE A 12 8.22 -23.52 7.95
N LEU A 13 9.04 -23.62 9.00
CA LEU A 13 8.65 -23.23 10.35
C LEU A 13 8.50 -21.71 10.49
N ASP A 14 9.35 -20.93 9.80
CA ASP A 14 9.24 -19.47 9.76
C ASP A 14 7.90 -19.02 9.15
N ILE A 15 7.50 -19.62 8.02
CA ILE A 15 6.18 -19.36 7.41
C ILE A 15 5.05 -19.83 8.34
N ALA A 16 5.12 -21.08 8.82
CA ALA A 16 4.06 -21.69 9.63
C ALA A 16 3.80 -20.96 10.95
N THR A 17 4.80 -20.25 11.49
CA THR A 17 4.71 -19.49 12.74
C THR A 17 4.70 -17.97 12.53
N GLY A 18 4.79 -17.49 11.28
CA GLY A 18 4.86 -16.07 10.95
C GLY A 18 3.71 -15.25 11.53
N TYR A 19 2.49 -15.83 11.56
CA TYR A 19 1.30 -15.21 12.15
C TYR A 19 1.49 -14.82 13.63
N MET A 20 2.34 -15.54 14.38
CA MET A 20 2.62 -15.25 15.78
C MET A 20 3.36 -13.92 15.93
N ALA A 21 4.25 -13.59 14.98
CA ALA A 21 4.96 -12.32 14.96
C ALA A 21 4.02 -11.17 14.58
N SER A 22 3.17 -11.37 13.57
CA SER A 22 2.15 -10.38 13.16
C SER A 22 1.21 -10.03 14.30
N LYS A 23 0.64 -11.04 14.98
CA LYS A 23 -0.24 -10.79 16.13
C LYS A 23 0.46 -10.06 17.27
N GLN A 24 1.74 -10.35 17.54
CA GLN A 24 2.49 -9.64 18.58
C GLN A 24 2.80 -8.19 18.18
N LEU A 25 3.10 -7.92 16.91
CA LEU A 25 3.26 -6.56 16.39
C LEU A 25 1.97 -5.75 16.56
N PHE A 26 0.83 -6.31 16.16
CA PHE A 26 -0.47 -5.64 16.29
C PHE A 26 -0.77 -5.29 17.75
N GLN A 27 -0.52 -6.23 18.67
CA GLN A 27 -0.76 -6.00 20.09
C GLN A 27 0.26 -5.04 20.72
N ALA A 28 1.53 -5.07 20.31
CA ALA A 28 2.54 -4.09 20.74
C ALA A 28 2.16 -2.67 20.32
N SER A 29 1.68 -2.49 19.07
CA SER A 29 1.14 -1.23 18.59
C SER A 29 -0.09 -0.81 19.38
N ARG A 30 -1.08 -1.70 19.55
CA ARG A 30 -2.35 -1.41 20.24
C ARG A 30 -2.17 -0.93 21.68
N ILE A 31 -1.20 -1.48 22.42
CA ILE A 31 -0.94 -1.06 23.80
C ILE A 31 -0.04 0.18 23.91
N GLY A 32 0.45 0.71 22.79
CA GLY A 32 1.36 1.86 22.77
C GLY A 32 2.79 1.52 23.21
N LEU A 33 3.25 0.28 23.01
CA LEU A 33 4.58 -0.16 23.45
C LEU A 33 5.70 0.70 22.86
N PHE A 34 5.65 0.95 21.55
CA PHE A 34 6.69 1.72 20.84
C PHE A 34 6.73 3.18 21.30
N ALA A 35 5.57 3.82 21.44
CA ALA A 35 5.47 5.18 22.00
C ALA A 35 6.01 5.23 23.44
N ALA A 36 5.69 4.24 24.28
CA ALA A 36 6.22 4.16 25.65
C ALA A 36 7.76 4.10 25.67
N VAL A 37 8.37 3.31 24.77
CA VAL A 37 9.83 3.22 24.63
C VAL A 37 10.42 4.54 24.11
N ALA A 38 9.80 5.17 23.11
CA ALA A 38 10.21 6.49 22.61
C ALA A 38 10.25 7.54 23.72
N ASP A 39 9.25 7.51 24.61
CA ASP A 39 9.14 8.41 25.76
C ASP A 39 10.02 7.99 26.97
N GLY A 40 10.90 7.00 26.78
CA GLY A 40 11.93 6.61 27.76
C GLY A 40 11.53 5.51 28.75
N ALA A 41 10.44 4.76 28.56
CA ALA A 41 10.24 3.49 29.28
C ALA A 41 11.08 2.40 28.61
N ASP A 42 12.32 2.23 29.08
CA ASP A 42 13.28 1.33 28.45
C ASP A 42 13.38 -0.04 29.14
N THR A 43 12.70 -0.27 30.26
CA THR A 43 12.59 -1.59 30.90
C THR A 43 11.19 -2.19 30.81
N ALA A 44 11.08 -3.52 30.89
CA ALA A 44 9.77 -4.20 30.87
C ALA A 44 8.81 -3.72 31.96
N GLY A 45 9.33 -3.34 33.14
CA GLY A 45 8.53 -2.80 34.24
C GLY A 45 7.96 -1.42 33.92
N GLU A 46 8.78 -0.52 33.37
CA GLU A 46 8.34 0.83 32.97
C GLU A 46 7.36 0.77 31.79
N ILE A 47 7.61 -0.10 30.80
CA ILE A 47 6.70 -0.32 29.68
C ILE A 47 5.35 -0.81 30.20
N ALA A 48 5.36 -1.78 31.13
CA ALA A 48 4.14 -2.30 31.73
C ALA A 48 3.33 -1.24 32.49
N GLU A 49 4.00 -0.39 33.26
CA GLU A 49 3.37 0.72 33.96
C GLU A 49 2.72 1.71 32.98
N ARG A 50 3.44 2.12 31.93
CA ARG A 50 2.92 3.07 30.94
C ARG A 50 1.78 2.50 30.10
N CYS A 51 1.89 1.25 29.66
CA CYS A 51 0.90 0.59 28.80
C CYS A 51 -0.28 0.00 29.58
N GLY A 52 -0.25 -0.01 30.92
CA GLY A 52 -1.32 -0.58 31.75
C GLY A 52 -1.46 -2.11 31.63
N VAL A 53 -0.34 -2.82 31.45
CA VAL A 53 -0.30 -4.29 31.31
C VAL A 53 0.60 -4.91 32.39
N SER A 54 0.60 -6.23 32.51
CA SER A 54 1.56 -6.89 33.42
C SER A 54 2.99 -6.86 32.84
N GLU A 55 4.00 -6.79 33.70
CA GLU A 55 5.42 -6.87 33.32
C GLU A 55 5.72 -8.09 32.43
N ARG A 56 5.06 -9.22 32.69
CA ARG A 56 5.18 -10.43 31.86
C ARG A 56 4.75 -10.21 30.41
N ILE A 57 3.68 -9.45 30.18
CA ILE A 57 3.17 -9.15 28.83
C ILE A 57 4.08 -8.14 28.15
N ALA A 58 4.50 -7.08 28.86
CA ALA A 58 5.43 -6.10 28.33
C ALA A 58 6.76 -6.75 27.91
N ALA A 59 7.35 -7.57 28.77
CA ALA A 59 8.58 -8.31 28.45
C ALA A 59 8.40 -9.25 27.25
N LEU A 60 7.29 -10.00 27.18
CA LEU A 60 7.00 -10.92 26.08
C LEU A 60 6.92 -10.19 24.74
N LEU A 61 6.17 -9.08 24.68
CA LEU A 61 6.02 -8.30 23.45
C LEU A 61 7.32 -7.59 23.07
N ALA A 62 8.01 -6.96 24.03
CA ALA A 62 9.27 -6.27 23.78
C ALA A 62 10.37 -7.24 23.31
N ASP A 63 10.47 -8.43 23.90
CA ASP A 63 11.43 -9.46 23.46
C ASP A 63 11.08 -9.98 22.05
N ALA A 64 9.80 -10.13 21.72
CA ALA A 64 9.38 -10.52 20.37
C ALA A 64 9.69 -9.44 19.32
N MET A 65 9.43 -8.16 19.63
CA MET A 65 9.77 -7.04 18.75
C MET A 65 11.28 -6.87 18.61
N ALA A 66 12.05 -7.13 19.67
CA ALA A 66 13.50 -7.16 19.61
C ALA A 66 14.02 -8.30 18.72
N ALA A 67 13.44 -9.50 18.83
CA ALA A 67 13.77 -10.64 17.97
C ALA A 67 13.43 -10.40 16.49
N LYS A 68 12.48 -9.50 16.20
CA LYS A 68 12.12 -9.06 14.85
C LYS A 68 12.82 -7.78 14.41
N GLY A 69 13.74 -7.25 15.21
CA GLY A 69 14.57 -6.10 14.87
C GLY A 69 13.89 -4.74 14.97
N LEU A 70 12.65 -4.68 15.48
CA LEU A 70 11.93 -3.41 15.72
C LEU A 70 12.34 -2.75 17.04
N LEU A 71 12.91 -3.54 17.95
CA LEU A 71 13.59 -3.04 19.15
C LEU A 71 15.02 -3.58 19.21
N ILE A 72 15.88 -2.88 19.93
CA ILE A 72 17.22 -3.32 20.27
C ILE A 72 17.21 -3.63 21.76
N ARG A 73 17.56 -4.86 22.14
CA ARG A 73 17.64 -5.28 23.54
C ARG A 73 19.08 -5.34 24.01
N ALA A 74 19.45 -4.52 24.99
CA ALA A 74 20.79 -4.49 25.58
C ALA A 74 20.72 -4.35 27.10
N ALA A 75 21.42 -5.22 27.83
CA ALA A 75 21.50 -5.19 29.30
C ALA A 75 20.13 -5.09 30.03
N GLY A 76 19.08 -5.72 29.48
CA GLY A 76 17.73 -5.71 30.05
C GLY A 76 16.92 -4.45 29.73
N ARG A 77 17.43 -3.58 28.85
CA ARG A 77 16.75 -2.39 28.33
C ARG A 77 16.39 -2.55 26.85
N TYR A 78 15.42 -1.77 26.40
CA TYR A 78 14.89 -1.74 25.04
C TYR A 78 15.03 -0.33 24.46
N GLU A 79 15.48 -0.27 23.21
CA GLU A 79 15.55 0.94 22.40
C GLU A 79 14.84 0.69 21.07
N LEU A 80 14.31 1.72 20.43
CA LEU A 80 13.68 1.59 19.10
C LEU A 80 14.76 1.41 18.02
N ALA A 81 14.46 0.58 17.02
CA ALA A 81 15.16 0.67 15.74
C ALA A 81 14.70 1.92 14.97
N ASP A 82 15.51 2.40 14.03
CA ASP A 82 15.27 3.66 13.30
C ASP A 82 13.91 3.66 12.56
N ASP A 83 13.56 2.53 11.96
CA ASP A 83 12.28 2.35 11.25
C ASP A 83 11.08 2.31 12.22
N ALA A 84 11.20 1.59 13.33
CA ALA A 84 10.19 1.58 14.38
C ALA A 84 9.98 2.98 14.98
N ALA A 85 11.06 3.74 15.20
CA ALA A 85 10.98 5.12 15.67
C ALA A 85 10.30 6.05 14.65
N ALA A 86 10.51 5.82 13.35
CA ALA A 86 9.92 6.65 12.30
C ALA A 86 8.43 6.38 12.07
N TYR A 87 7.94 5.16 12.35
CA TYR A 87 6.63 4.71 11.87
C TYR A 87 5.69 4.10 12.92
N LEU A 88 6.17 3.76 14.13
CA LEU A 88 5.39 3.03 15.14
C LEU A 88 5.14 3.81 16.43
N VAL A 89 5.59 5.06 16.52
CA VAL A 89 5.51 5.89 17.75
C VAL A 89 4.22 6.70 17.89
N GLY A 90 3.20 6.42 17.05
CA GLY A 90 1.91 7.13 17.07
C GLY A 90 1.96 8.47 16.34
N GLU A 91 1.31 9.50 16.89
CA GLU A 91 1.13 10.80 16.23
C GLU A 91 2.43 11.53 15.87
N GLU A 92 3.54 11.21 16.55
CA GLU A 92 4.87 11.79 16.26
C GLU A 92 5.59 11.11 15.08
N ALA A 93 5.05 10.01 14.55
CA ALA A 93 5.62 9.28 13.43
C ALA A 93 5.55 10.09 12.13
N ALA A 94 6.47 9.82 11.21
CA ALA A 94 6.43 10.41 9.85
C ALA A 94 5.14 9.98 9.12
N ILE A 95 4.77 8.71 9.29
CA ILE A 95 3.45 8.16 8.99
C ILE A 95 3.12 7.19 10.11
N ASP A 96 2.06 7.45 10.87
CA ASP A 96 1.59 6.52 11.90
C ASP A 96 1.01 5.26 11.25
N LEU A 97 1.67 4.11 11.42
CA LEU A 97 1.20 2.83 10.88
C LEU A 97 0.16 2.13 11.77
N ALA A 98 -0.17 2.67 12.95
CA ALA A 98 -1.13 2.04 13.85
C ALA A 98 -2.50 1.75 13.19
N PRO A 99 -3.10 2.64 12.37
CA PRO A 99 -4.36 2.34 11.70
C PRO A 99 -4.25 1.17 10.71
N PHE A 100 -3.12 1.05 10.00
CA PHE A 100 -2.86 -0.08 9.10
C PHE A 100 -2.73 -1.40 9.89
N LEU A 101 -1.99 -1.38 11.00
CA LEU A 101 -1.86 -2.55 11.88
C LEU A 101 -3.21 -2.96 12.51
N THR A 102 -4.05 -2.00 12.88
CA THR A 102 -5.42 -2.27 13.35
C THR A 102 -6.29 -2.90 12.26
N PHE A 103 -6.23 -2.38 11.03
CA PHE A 103 -6.92 -3.01 9.89
C PHE A 103 -6.46 -4.46 9.69
N LEU A 104 -5.15 -4.72 9.73
CA LEU A 104 -4.64 -6.08 9.59
C LEU A 104 -5.13 -6.98 10.73
N ASP A 105 -5.19 -6.49 11.96
CA ASP A 105 -5.59 -7.28 13.13
C ASP A 105 -7.10 -7.59 13.17
N GLU A 106 -7.93 -6.59 12.89
CA GLU A 106 -9.38 -6.63 13.12
C GLU A 106 -10.18 -7.00 11.86
N ILE A 107 -9.62 -6.76 10.67
CA ILE A 107 -10.27 -7.03 9.39
C ILE A 107 -9.52 -8.12 8.63
N SER A 108 -8.28 -7.88 8.17
CA SER A 108 -7.58 -8.82 7.29
C SER A 108 -7.40 -10.20 7.94
N TYR A 109 -6.87 -10.25 9.16
CA TYR A 109 -6.58 -11.51 9.84
C TYR A 109 -7.84 -12.40 10.02
N PRO A 110 -9.00 -11.88 10.48
CA PRO A 110 -10.25 -12.65 10.47
C PRO A 110 -10.69 -13.16 9.08
N HIS A 111 -10.40 -12.46 7.98
CA HIS A 111 -10.69 -12.97 6.64
C HIS A 111 -9.78 -14.12 6.24
N TRP A 112 -8.51 -14.08 6.64
CA TRP A 112 -7.60 -15.22 6.44
C TRP A 112 -8.06 -16.50 7.16
N LEU A 113 -8.85 -16.40 8.23
CA LEU A 113 -9.49 -17.57 8.83
C LEU A 113 -10.54 -18.23 7.91
N GLN A 114 -11.05 -17.49 6.93
CA GLN A 114 -11.99 -17.97 5.91
C GLN A 114 -11.27 -18.49 4.65
N PHE A 115 -9.94 -18.37 4.55
CA PHE A 115 -9.21 -18.70 3.31
C PHE A 115 -9.38 -20.15 2.84
N ALA A 116 -9.67 -21.09 3.75
CA ALA A 116 -10.02 -22.47 3.35
C ALA A 116 -11.26 -22.52 2.44
N HIS A 117 -12.27 -21.67 2.71
CA HIS A 117 -13.42 -21.53 1.83
C HIS A 117 -12.99 -21.04 0.45
N THR A 118 -12.22 -19.95 0.39
CA THR A 118 -11.72 -19.38 -0.86
C THR A 118 -10.88 -20.38 -1.67
N VAL A 119 -10.07 -21.21 -1.02
CA VAL A 119 -9.33 -22.29 -1.70
C VAL A 119 -10.27 -23.33 -2.32
N ASP A 120 -11.34 -23.70 -1.61
CA ASP A 120 -12.28 -24.73 -2.06
C ASP A 120 -13.27 -24.22 -3.13
N THR A 121 -13.56 -22.91 -3.16
CA THR A 121 -14.64 -22.34 -3.99
C THR A 121 -14.20 -21.27 -4.97
N THR A 122 -13.02 -20.66 -4.80
CA THR A 122 -12.57 -19.43 -5.48
C THR A 122 -13.39 -18.18 -5.12
N GLU A 123 -14.29 -18.28 -4.14
CA GLU A 123 -15.10 -17.14 -3.68
C GLU A 123 -14.42 -16.43 -2.48
N PRO A 124 -14.57 -15.09 -2.35
CA PRO A 124 -14.03 -14.36 -1.20
C PRO A 124 -14.69 -14.80 0.11
N GLY A 125 -14.06 -14.41 1.23
CA GLY A 125 -14.68 -14.52 2.54
C GLY A 125 -15.90 -13.61 2.66
N ASP A 126 -16.77 -13.89 3.63
CA ASP A 126 -17.87 -13.01 3.95
C ASP A 126 -17.35 -11.80 4.75
N LEU A 127 -17.44 -10.62 4.14
CA LEU A 127 -16.95 -9.37 4.71
C LEU A 127 -17.67 -8.96 6.01
N GLN A 128 -18.96 -9.31 6.14
CA GLN A 128 -19.86 -8.86 7.21
C GLN A 128 -19.58 -7.38 7.58
N MET A 129 -19.58 -6.49 6.58
CA MET A 129 -19.15 -5.11 6.73
C MET A 129 -20.26 -4.25 7.34
N ASP A 130 -20.00 -3.68 8.52
CA ASP A 130 -20.80 -2.62 9.13
C ASP A 130 -20.04 -1.28 9.10
N ASP A 131 -20.69 -0.20 9.52
CA ASP A 131 -20.10 1.15 9.48
C ASP A 131 -18.79 1.25 10.28
N ALA A 132 -18.68 0.54 11.40
CA ALA A 132 -17.49 0.56 12.24
C ALA A 132 -16.33 -0.20 11.59
N ARG A 133 -16.59 -1.40 11.06
CA ARG A 133 -15.61 -2.19 10.30
C ARG A 133 -15.16 -1.47 9.05
N TRP A 134 -16.09 -0.78 8.37
CA TRP A 134 -15.77 0.03 7.19
C TRP A 134 -14.84 1.20 7.55
N ALA A 135 -15.08 1.88 8.67
CA ALA A 135 -14.19 2.93 9.15
C ALA A 135 -12.77 2.40 9.46
N THR A 136 -12.66 1.26 10.15
CA THR A 136 -11.36 0.61 10.41
C THR A 136 -10.67 0.18 9.12
N PHE A 137 -11.41 -0.41 8.19
CA PHE A 137 -10.90 -0.80 6.86
C PHE A 137 -10.33 0.41 6.11
N MET A 138 -11.12 1.48 5.97
CA MET A 138 -10.71 2.67 5.25
C MET A 138 -9.52 3.38 5.92
N ALA A 139 -9.50 3.48 7.25
CA ALA A 139 -8.38 4.09 7.96
C ALA A 139 -7.05 3.35 7.70
N GLY A 140 -7.09 2.01 7.71
CA GLY A 140 -5.90 1.20 7.43
C GLY A 140 -5.47 1.21 5.97
N VAL A 141 -6.41 1.04 5.03
CA VAL A 141 -6.12 1.08 3.59
C VAL A 141 -5.60 2.46 3.18
N MET A 142 -6.18 3.54 3.72
CA MET A 142 -5.68 4.88 3.44
C MET A 142 -4.26 5.06 3.98
N THR A 143 -3.99 4.63 5.22
CA THR A 143 -2.65 4.67 5.82
C THR A 143 -1.61 3.93 4.96
N TYR A 144 -1.95 2.75 4.45
CA TYR A 144 -1.04 2.00 3.57
C TYR A 144 -0.82 2.72 2.24
N ASN A 145 -1.87 3.33 1.67
CA ASN A 145 -1.74 4.17 0.48
C ASN A 145 -0.89 5.43 0.70
N ARG A 146 -0.85 6.00 1.91
CA ARG A 146 0.10 7.09 2.23
C ARG A 146 1.54 6.62 2.13
N LEU A 147 1.82 5.42 2.65
CA LEU A 147 3.15 4.80 2.53
C LEU A 147 3.52 4.54 1.07
N HIS A 148 2.57 4.03 0.28
CA HIS A 148 2.75 3.86 -1.16
C HIS A 148 3.06 5.18 -1.86
N ALA A 149 2.31 6.24 -1.56
CA ALA A 149 2.49 7.57 -2.14
C ALA A 149 3.82 8.22 -1.71
N GLN A 150 4.27 8.01 -0.47
CA GLN A 150 5.59 8.43 0.01
C GLN A 150 6.70 7.81 -0.83
N GLU A 151 6.68 6.48 -1.01
CA GLU A 151 7.70 5.79 -1.78
C GLU A 151 7.60 6.09 -3.28
N PHE A 152 6.38 6.21 -3.81
CA PHE A 152 6.14 6.65 -5.19
C PHE A 152 6.77 8.01 -5.44
N GLY A 153 6.45 9.01 -4.60
CA GLY A 153 7.01 10.34 -4.70
C GLY A 153 8.53 10.32 -4.59
N ARG A 154 9.13 9.44 -3.77
CA ARG A 154 10.58 9.32 -3.59
C ARG A 154 11.30 8.72 -4.81
N LEU A 155 10.69 7.74 -5.47
CA LEU A 155 11.37 6.87 -6.44
C LEU A 155 10.94 7.07 -7.90
N VAL A 156 9.79 7.68 -8.15
CA VAL A 156 9.29 7.95 -9.49
C VAL A 156 9.59 9.39 -9.87
N ASP A 157 10.47 9.56 -10.87
CA ASP A 157 10.85 10.88 -11.36
C ASP A 157 9.87 11.40 -12.42
N LEU A 158 9.22 12.51 -12.08
CA LEU A 158 8.29 13.26 -12.91
C LEU A 158 8.64 14.75 -12.85
N GLU A 159 9.93 15.09 -12.71
CA GLU A 159 10.39 16.47 -12.77
C GLU A 159 10.01 17.13 -14.10
N GLY A 160 9.50 18.36 -14.01
CA GLY A 160 9.11 19.15 -15.17
C GLY A 160 7.68 18.89 -15.66
N ALA A 161 6.92 18.00 -15.01
CA ALA A 161 5.50 17.79 -15.31
C ALA A 161 4.69 19.08 -15.10
N THR A 162 3.76 19.37 -16.01
CA THR A 162 2.96 20.60 -15.97
C THR A 162 1.45 20.35 -15.96
N ARG A 163 0.97 19.24 -16.52
CA ARG A 163 -0.46 18.93 -16.65
C ARG A 163 -0.71 17.44 -16.42
N ALA A 164 -1.15 17.09 -15.23
CA ALA A 164 -1.48 15.71 -14.89
C ALA A 164 -2.97 15.42 -14.90
N LEU A 165 -3.29 14.18 -15.27
CA LEU A 165 -4.56 13.52 -14.94
C LEU A 165 -4.29 12.46 -13.87
N ASP A 166 -4.89 12.61 -12.70
CA ASP A 166 -4.98 11.55 -11.70
C ASP A 166 -6.27 10.76 -11.94
N PHE A 167 -6.16 9.67 -12.70
CA PHE A 167 -7.30 8.83 -13.05
C PHE A 167 -7.53 7.76 -11.99
N GLY A 168 -8.06 8.22 -10.86
CA GLY A 168 -8.65 7.37 -9.86
C GLY A 168 -7.69 6.44 -9.12
N GLY A 169 -8.33 5.49 -8.43
CA GLY A 169 -7.83 4.72 -7.31
C GLY A 169 -8.65 5.08 -6.08
N LEU A 170 -7.98 5.25 -4.94
CA LEU A 170 -8.61 5.63 -3.66
C LEU A 170 -7.95 6.84 -2.98
N SER A 171 -6.81 7.33 -3.47
CA SER A 171 -6.03 8.36 -2.78
C SER A 171 -5.44 9.38 -3.75
N ALA A 172 -5.59 10.67 -3.42
CA ALA A 172 -4.95 11.79 -4.11
C ALA A 172 -3.45 11.94 -3.79
N GLU A 173 -2.94 11.23 -2.78
CA GLU A 173 -1.60 11.48 -2.24
C GLU A 173 -0.48 11.20 -3.25
N PHE A 174 -0.71 10.32 -4.23
CA PHE A 174 0.24 10.05 -5.31
C PHE A 174 0.49 11.31 -6.14
N ALA A 175 -0.55 11.90 -6.73
CA ALA A 175 -0.39 13.13 -7.50
C ALA A 175 0.02 14.31 -6.62
N LEU A 176 -0.49 14.41 -5.38
CA LEU A 176 -0.08 15.47 -4.45
C LEU A 176 1.42 15.41 -4.13
N SER A 177 2.00 14.22 -3.98
CA SER A 177 3.45 14.04 -3.77
C SER A 177 4.28 14.58 -4.95
N VAL A 178 3.78 14.43 -6.19
CA VAL A 178 4.41 14.94 -7.40
C VAL A 178 4.19 16.46 -7.54
N MET A 179 3.00 16.96 -7.21
CA MET A 179 2.66 18.38 -7.20
C MET A 179 3.49 19.18 -6.20
N ALA A 180 3.88 18.57 -5.07
CA ALA A 180 4.76 19.18 -4.08
C ALA A 180 6.19 19.41 -4.63
N LYS A 181 6.65 18.54 -5.53
CA LYS A 181 7.96 18.65 -6.20
C LYS A 181 7.93 19.48 -7.47
N ASN A 182 6.76 19.65 -8.08
CA ASN A 182 6.56 20.38 -9.34
C ASN A 182 5.62 21.58 -9.14
N PRO A 183 6.14 22.80 -8.86
CA PRO A 183 5.31 23.98 -8.60
C PRO A 183 4.43 24.43 -9.78
N ALA A 184 4.81 24.07 -11.00
CA ALA A 184 4.05 24.37 -12.21
C ALA A 184 2.93 23.35 -12.51
N LEU A 185 2.98 22.17 -11.87
CA LEU A 185 2.03 21.09 -12.14
C LEU A 185 0.61 21.49 -11.74
N ARG A 186 -0.33 21.32 -12.66
CA ARG A 186 -1.77 21.32 -12.40
C ARG A 186 -2.32 19.92 -12.62
N THR A 187 -3.20 19.49 -11.73
CA THR A 187 -3.75 18.12 -11.76
C THR A 187 -5.27 18.16 -11.85
N THR A 188 -5.81 17.42 -12.81
CA THR A 188 -7.23 17.04 -12.80
C THR A 188 -7.34 15.68 -12.10
N PHE A 189 -8.10 15.63 -11.01
CA PHE A 189 -8.43 14.41 -10.29
C PHE A 189 -9.78 13.90 -10.81
N LEU A 190 -9.80 12.75 -11.48
CA LEU A 190 -11.01 12.17 -12.02
C LEU A 190 -11.35 10.87 -11.27
N TYR A 191 -12.37 10.94 -10.41
CA TYR A 191 -12.74 9.85 -9.50
C TYR A 191 -14.21 9.43 -9.67
N ALA A 192 -14.50 8.19 -9.28
CA ALA A 192 -15.86 7.67 -9.27
C ALA A 192 -16.77 8.45 -8.30
N PRO A 193 -18.09 8.51 -8.55
CA PRO A 193 -19.04 9.14 -7.63
C PRO A 193 -18.93 8.59 -6.20
N GLY A 194 -18.96 9.48 -5.21
CA GLY A 194 -18.85 9.17 -3.78
C GLY A 194 -17.44 9.28 -3.20
N PHE A 195 -16.43 9.60 -4.02
CA PHE A 195 -15.04 9.79 -3.57
C PHE A 195 -14.59 11.27 -3.62
N GLU A 196 -15.35 12.13 -4.29
CA GLU A 196 -14.97 13.52 -4.57
C GLU A 196 -14.69 14.34 -3.31
N ASP A 197 -15.48 14.19 -2.25
CA ASP A 197 -15.33 14.97 -1.02
C ASP A 197 -13.99 14.69 -0.33
N GLY A 198 -13.57 13.41 -0.28
CA GLY A 198 -12.28 13.01 0.28
C GLY A 198 -11.10 13.55 -0.53
N ILE A 199 -11.23 13.61 -1.86
CA ILE A 199 -10.21 14.19 -2.74
C ILE A 199 -10.13 15.71 -2.55
N VAL A 200 -11.27 16.40 -2.48
CA VAL A 200 -11.32 17.85 -2.19
C VAL A 200 -10.68 18.16 -0.84
N GLU A 201 -10.99 17.39 0.19
CA GLU A 201 -10.40 17.55 1.52
C GLU A 201 -8.88 17.33 1.49
N ALA A 202 -8.39 16.27 0.84
CA ALA A 202 -6.97 15.98 0.72
C ALA A 202 -6.21 17.08 -0.04
N VAL A 203 -6.77 17.57 -1.15
CA VAL A 203 -6.21 18.68 -1.94
C VAL A 203 -6.16 19.97 -1.11
N ALA A 204 -7.21 20.26 -0.34
CA ALA A 204 -7.28 21.42 0.53
C ALA A 204 -6.26 21.33 1.67
N ALA A 205 -6.16 20.18 2.33
CA ALA A 205 -5.19 19.91 3.39
C ALA A 205 -3.73 20.05 2.89
N ALA A 206 -3.48 19.67 1.64
CA ALA A 206 -2.17 19.86 0.99
C ALA A 206 -1.92 21.30 0.50
N GLY A 207 -2.89 22.20 0.59
CA GLY A 207 -2.77 23.59 0.11
C GLY A 207 -2.70 23.72 -1.41
N MET A 208 -3.23 22.74 -2.16
CA MET A 208 -3.05 22.63 -3.62
C MET A 208 -4.29 23.03 -4.45
N HIS A 209 -5.32 23.57 -3.80
CA HIS A 209 -6.61 23.91 -4.43
C HIS A 209 -6.50 24.77 -5.70
N ASP A 210 -5.58 25.75 -5.75
CA ASP A 210 -5.40 26.63 -6.92
C ASP A 210 -4.82 25.91 -8.16
N ARG A 211 -4.32 24.69 -7.99
CA ARG A 211 -3.67 23.88 -9.03
C ARG A 211 -4.36 22.53 -9.22
N ALA A 212 -5.53 22.34 -8.63
CA ALA A 212 -6.28 21.09 -8.68
C ALA A 212 -7.71 21.34 -9.20
N ALA A 213 -8.18 20.46 -10.07
CA ALA A 213 -9.59 20.34 -10.43
C ALA A 213 -10.07 18.95 -10.04
N VAL A 214 -11.27 18.84 -9.47
CA VAL A 214 -11.88 17.54 -9.15
C VAL A 214 -13.06 17.34 -10.09
N GLU A 215 -13.01 16.25 -10.85
CA GLU A 215 -14.03 15.82 -11.79
C GLU A 215 -14.56 14.44 -11.36
N VAL A 216 -15.85 14.21 -11.64
CA VAL A 216 -16.53 12.97 -11.25
C VAL A 216 -16.91 12.19 -12.50
N GLY A 217 -16.52 10.93 -12.55
CA GLY A 217 -16.81 10.03 -13.66
C GLY A 217 -16.62 8.56 -13.28
N ASP A 218 -17.49 7.70 -13.79
CA ASP A 218 -17.37 6.25 -13.62
C ASP A 218 -16.06 5.73 -14.23
N THR A 219 -15.20 5.12 -13.42
CA THR A 219 -13.84 4.73 -13.82
C THR A 219 -13.81 3.75 -14.99
N ALA A 220 -14.78 2.84 -15.10
CA ALA A 220 -14.80 1.82 -16.15
C ALA A 220 -15.17 2.40 -17.53
N THR A 221 -15.98 3.46 -17.54
CA THR A 221 -16.62 3.96 -18.78
C THR A 221 -16.21 5.37 -19.17
N THR A 222 -15.69 6.17 -18.23
CA THR A 222 -15.33 7.57 -18.50
C THR A 222 -14.16 7.66 -19.48
N ALA A 223 -14.31 8.56 -20.45
CA ALA A 223 -13.25 8.95 -21.37
C ALA A 223 -12.81 10.38 -21.02
N PRO A 224 -11.70 10.57 -20.29
CA PRO A 224 -11.23 11.90 -19.94
C PRO A 224 -10.89 12.68 -21.21
N GLU A 225 -11.24 13.96 -21.22
CA GLU A 225 -10.85 14.89 -22.26
C GLU A 225 -9.66 15.73 -21.75
N GLY A 226 -8.72 16.07 -22.64
CA GLY A 226 -7.61 16.94 -22.29
C GLY A 226 -6.33 16.66 -23.07
N GLU A 227 -5.28 17.32 -22.61
CA GLU A 227 -3.91 17.20 -23.10
C GLU A 227 -3.00 17.15 -21.88
N TYR A 228 -2.78 15.94 -21.37
CA TYR A 228 -1.98 15.69 -20.16
C TYR A 228 -0.58 15.20 -20.53
N ASP A 229 0.45 15.74 -19.87
CA ASP A 229 1.84 15.29 -20.00
C ASP A 229 2.20 14.18 -18.99
N VAL A 230 1.39 14.02 -17.95
CA VAL A 230 1.44 12.91 -17.01
C VAL A 230 0.04 12.33 -16.78
N VAL A 231 -0.07 11.00 -16.74
CA VAL A 231 -1.29 10.29 -16.38
C VAL A 231 -0.99 9.30 -15.26
N PHE A 232 -1.78 9.31 -14.20
CA PHE A 232 -1.70 8.33 -13.12
C PHE A 232 -2.86 7.34 -13.23
N ALA A 233 -2.55 6.05 -13.11
CA ALA A 233 -3.52 4.96 -12.95
C ALA A 233 -3.06 4.06 -11.79
N ASN A 234 -3.14 4.60 -10.57
CA ASN A 234 -2.58 3.98 -9.36
C ASN A 234 -3.68 3.30 -8.55
N HIS A 235 -3.54 2.00 -8.24
CA HIS A 235 -4.55 1.17 -7.57
C HIS A 235 -5.90 1.12 -8.31
N VAL A 236 -5.83 1.08 -9.64
CA VAL A 236 -7.01 1.05 -10.50
C VAL A 236 -7.28 -0.37 -10.99
N ILE A 237 -6.27 -1.01 -11.58
CA ILE A 237 -6.49 -2.12 -12.52
C ILE A 237 -7.03 -3.38 -11.85
N HIS A 238 -6.68 -3.68 -10.59
CA HIS A 238 -7.12 -4.88 -9.89
C HIS A 238 -8.65 -4.95 -9.69
N ARG A 239 -9.35 -3.82 -9.78
CA ARG A 239 -10.81 -3.73 -9.55
C ARG A 239 -11.65 -3.95 -10.81
N PHE A 240 -11.02 -3.98 -11.98
CA PHE A 240 -11.71 -4.08 -13.26
C PHE A 240 -11.32 -5.35 -14.00
N SER A 241 -12.18 -5.81 -14.89
CA SER A 241 -11.89 -6.92 -15.80
C SER A 241 -10.81 -6.54 -16.81
N ALA A 242 -10.17 -7.55 -17.42
CA ALA A 242 -9.20 -7.35 -18.49
C ALA A 242 -9.75 -6.49 -19.66
N GLN A 243 -11.03 -6.68 -20.01
CA GLN A 243 -11.67 -5.92 -21.08
C GLN A 243 -11.84 -4.44 -20.71
N GLU A 244 -12.25 -4.16 -19.48
CA GLU A 244 -12.40 -2.81 -18.94
C GLU A 244 -11.04 -2.12 -18.83
N ASN A 245 -10.02 -2.80 -18.28
CA ASN A 245 -8.66 -2.27 -18.20
C ASN A 245 -8.09 -1.90 -19.58
N ALA A 246 -8.28 -2.77 -20.58
CA ALA A 246 -7.88 -2.45 -21.95
C ALA A 246 -8.61 -1.21 -22.50
N GLN A 247 -9.88 -1.00 -22.13
CA GLN A 247 -10.63 0.20 -22.53
C GLN A 247 -10.16 1.45 -21.76
N ILE A 248 -9.92 1.34 -20.46
CA ILE A 248 -9.38 2.41 -19.61
C ILE A 248 -8.07 2.91 -20.23
N PHE A 249 -7.12 2.04 -20.57
CA PHE A 249 -5.85 2.49 -21.13
C PHE A 249 -5.97 3.18 -22.49
N ARG A 250 -6.94 2.79 -23.33
CA ARG A 250 -7.26 3.50 -24.58
C ARG A 250 -7.82 4.91 -24.30
N ASN A 251 -8.71 5.02 -23.32
CA ASN A 251 -9.28 6.31 -22.91
C ASN A 251 -8.18 7.24 -22.33
N LEU A 252 -7.29 6.70 -21.50
CA LEU A 252 -6.15 7.44 -20.96
C LEU A 252 -5.18 7.87 -22.05
N ARG A 253 -4.93 7.03 -23.07
CA ARG A 253 -4.10 7.42 -24.21
C ARG A 253 -4.69 8.62 -24.95
N ALA A 254 -6.01 8.61 -25.17
CA ALA A 254 -6.70 9.65 -25.91
C ALA A 254 -6.63 11.03 -25.24
N ALA A 255 -6.51 11.07 -23.91
CA ALA A 255 -6.35 12.29 -23.13
C ALA A 255 -4.88 12.76 -22.99
N ALA A 256 -3.92 11.93 -23.41
CA ALA A 256 -2.50 12.17 -23.22
C ALA A 256 -1.84 12.74 -24.49
N VAL A 257 -0.92 13.69 -24.31
CA VAL A 257 -0.10 14.18 -25.42
C VAL A 257 0.95 13.14 -25.85
N GLU A 258 1.46 13.27 -27.07
CA GLU A 258 2.58 12.45 -27.52
C GLU A 258 3.80 12.62 -26.59
N GLY A 259 4.43 11.51 -26.20
CA GLY A 259 5.54 11.53 -25.25
C GLY A 259 5.15 11.72 -23.78
N ALA A 260 3.86 11.83 -23.45
CA ALA A 260 3.38 11.86 -22.07
C ALA A 260 3.81 10.61 -21.29
N THR A 261 3.98 10.75 -19.97
CA THR A 261 4.29 9.63 -19.09
C THR A 261 3.02 9.10 -18.42
N LEU A 262 2.79 7.80 -18.52
CA LEU A 262 1.80 7.08 -17.71
C LEU A 262 2.50 6.33 -16.58
N THR A 263 1.96 6.41 -15.37
CA THR A 263 2.33 5.52 -14.26
C THR A 263 1.18 4.61 -13.92
N VAL A 264 1.45 3.30 -13.90
CA VAL A 264 0.52 2.29 -13.42
C VAL A 264 1.11 1.68 -12.17
N LEU A 265 0.57 2.04 -11.00
CA LEU A 265 0.97 1.47 -9.72
C LEU A 265 -0.05 0.41 -9.33
N ASP A 266 0.41 -0.83 -9.21
CA ASP A 266 -0.37 -1.94 -8.66
C ASP A 266 0.56 -3.08 -8.25
N PHE A 267 0.02 -4.12 -7.61
CA PHE A 267 0.72 -5.38 -7.51
C PHE A 267 0.68 -6.08 -8.86
N PHE A 268 1.73 -6.80 -9.22
CA PHE A 268 1.76 -7.58 -10.47
C PHE A 268 2.24 -8.99 -10.19
N LEU A 269 1.70 -9.98 -10.89
CA LEU A 269 2.32 -11.30 -10.93
C LEU A 269 3.32 -11.32 -12.08
N ASP A 270 4.60 -11.54 -11.79
CA ASP A 270 5.62 -11.68 -12.82
C ASP A 270 5.82 -13.16 -13.22
N GLU A 271 6.41 -13.33 -14.40
CA GLU A 271 6.85 -14.64 -14.92
C GLU A 271 8.33 -14.91 -14.59
N ASP A 272 8.90 -14.13 -13.67
CA ASP A 272 10.29 -14.28 -13.25
C ASP A 272 10.46 -15.62 -12.49
N ALA A 273 11.65 -16.22 -12.61
CA ALA A 273 11.95 -17.49 -11.92
C ALA A 273 11.83 -17.38 -10.39
N GLU A 274 12.04 -16.16 -9.86
CA GLU A 274 11.83 -15.81 -8.47
C GLU A 274 10.81 -14.66 -8.41
N GLN A 275 9.57 -14.99 -8.07
CA GLN A 275 8.53 -13.98 -7.91
C GLN A 275 8.78 -13.09 -6.70
N ARG A 276 8.38 -11.83 -6.80
CA ARG A 276 8.36 -10.93 -5.65
C ARG A 276 7.31 -11.39 -4.64
N GLY A 277 7.76 -11.89 -3.49
CA GLY A 277 6.88 -12.45 -2.46
C GLY A 277 5.76 -11.52 -1.98
N LEU A 278 6.01 -10.20 -1.93
CA LEU A 278 4.99 -9.22 -1.55
C LEU A 278 3.78 -9.26 -2.49
N ASP A 279 4.01 -9.33 -3.79
CA ASP A 279 2.96 -9.30 -4.81
C ASP A 279 2.17 -10.62 -4.81
N ALA A 280 2.87 -11.75 -4.68
CA ALA A 280 2.23 -13.06 -4.58
C ALA A 280 1.35 -13.21 -3.32
N LEU A 281 1.77 -12.64 -2.18
CA LEU A 281 0.96 -12.64 -0.97
C LEU A 281 -0.26 -11.71 -1.08
N HIS A 282 -0.11 -10.54 -1.72
CA HIS A 282 -1.23 -9.62 -1.95
C HIS A 282 -2.28 -10.17 -2.94
N ALA A 283 -1.88 -11.06 -3.86
CA ALA A 283 -2.85 -11.78 -4.68
C ALA A 283 -3.82 -12.61 -3.83
N GLY A 284 -3.33 -13.22 -2.74
CA GLY A 284 -4.18 -13.90 -1.76
C GLY A 284 -5.04 -12.94 -0.95
N GLU A 285 -4.49 -11.80 -0.53
CA GLU A 285 -5.21 -10.75 0.20
C GLU A 285 -6.41 -10.22 -0.60
N TYR A 286 -6.20 -9.84 -1.85
CA TYR A 286 -7.26 -9.32 -2.73
C TYR A 286 -8.35 -10.37 -2.96
N LEU A 287 -7.96 -11.61 -3.24
CA LEU A 287 -8.93 -12.68 -3.45
C LEU A 287 -9.75 -12.99 -2.19
N VAL A 288 -9.13 -13.07 -1.01
CA VAL A 288 -9.84 -13.44 0.23
C VAL A 288 -10.72 -12.30 0.77
N ILE A 289 -10.33 -11.04 0.55
CA ILE A 289 -11.06 -9.86 1.06
C ILE A 289 -12.26 -9.52 0.18
N ASP A 290 -12.06 -9.32 -1.13
CA ASP A 290 -13.13 -8.80 -1.99
C ASP A 290 -13.24 -9.50 -3.36
N GLY A 291 -12.46 -10.55 -3.57
CA GLY A 291 -12.49 -11.36 -4.79
C GLY A 291 -11.79 -10.70 -5.98
N THR A 292 -11.07 -9.60 -5.75
CA THR A 292 -10.30 -8.93 -6.80
C THR A 292 -9.01 -9.70 -7.11
N VAL A 293 -8.35 -9.31 -8.20
CA VAL A 293 -7.23 -10.06 -8.77
C VAL A 293 -5.97 -9.21 -8.84
N VAL A 294 -4.82 -9.87 -8.71
CA VAL A 294 -3.53 -9.28 -9.08
C VAL A 294 -3.19 -9.78 -10.49
N TYR A 295 -3.13 -8.87 -11.45
CA TYR A 295 -2.92 -9.25 -12.85
C TYR A 295 -1.48 -9.65 -13.15
N PRO A 296 -1.26 -10.61 -14.07
CA PRO A 296 0.05 -10.85 -14.63
C PRO A 296 0.58 -9.59 -15.33
N GLU A 297 1.84 -9.24 -15.07
CA GLU A 297 2.47 -8.05 -15.65
C GLU A 297 2.45 -8.07 -17.18
N ALA A 298 2.59 -9.26 -17.78
CA ALA A 298 2.55 -9.45 -19.22
C ALA A 298 1.20 -9.04 -19.85
N GLU A 299 0.09 -9.30 -19.16
CA GLU A 299 -1.24 -8.88 -19.63
C GLU A 299 -1.39 -7.36 -19.59
N VAL A 300 -0.97 -6.74 -18.48
CA VAL A 300 -0.99 -5.28 -18.32
C VAL A 300 -0.14 -4.60 -19.40
N ARG A 301 1.06 -5.12 -19.66
CA ARG A 301 1.93 -4.65 -20.76
C ARG A 301 1.27 -4.79 -22.13
N GLY A 302 0.52 -5.87 -22.36
CA GLY A 302 -0.25 -6.08 -23.58
C GLY A 302 -1.31 -5.00 -23.78
N TRP A 303 -2.13 -4.72 -22.76
CA TRP A 303 -3.16 -3.67 -22.84
C TRP A 303 -2.57 -2.28 -23.05
N LEU A 304 -1.45 -1.99 -22.40
CA LEU A 304 -0.71 -0.75 -22.59
C LEU A 304 -0.21 -0.60 -24.03
N ALA A 305 0.45 -1.63 -24.57
CA ALA A 305 0.95 -1.62 -25.94
C ALA A 305 -0.17 -1.44 -26.97
N ASP A 306 -1.27 -2.17 -26.83
CA ASP A 306 -2.43 -2.08 -27.72
C ASP A 306 -3.10 -0.70 -27.67
N ALA A 307 -3.00 -0.01 -26.53
CA ALA A 307 -3.50 1.34 -26.35
C ALA A 307 -2.52 2.43 -26.80
N GLY A 308 -1.32 2.13 -27.28
CA GLY A 308 -0.32 3.12 -27.69
C GLY A 308 0.56 3.64 -26.54
N TRP A 309 0.81 2.80 -25.54
CA TRP A 309 1.76 3.06 -24.46
C TRP A 309 2.96 2.10 -24.54
N SER A 310 4.16 2.64 -24.49
CA SER A 310 5.40 1.87 -24.44
C SER A 310 5.97 1.85 -23.02
N VAL A 311 5.95 0.70 -22.34
CA VAL A 311 6.51 0.57 -20.99
C VAL A 311 8.03 0.62 -21.05
N ARG A 312 8.63 1.60 -20.36
CA ARG A 312 10.07 1.88 -20.34
C ARG A 312 10.77 1.44 -19.07
N ASP A 313 10.05 1.38 -17.95
CA ASP A 313 10.63 1.02 -16.65
C ASP A 313 9.63 0.29 -15.74
N LYS A 314 10.16 -0.43 -14.74
CA LYS A 314 9.43 -1.04 -13.63
C LYS A 314 10.15 -0.70 -12.33
N VAL A 315 9.54 0.16 -11.52
CA VAL A 315 10.09 0.61 -10.23
C VAL A 315 9.47 -0.20 -9.10
N ALA A 316 10.30 -0.90 -8.32
CA ALA A 316 9.84 -1.58 -7.11
C ALA A 316 9.92 -0.65 -5.90
N LEU A 317 8.76 -0.37 -5.28
CA LEU A 317 8.68 0.48 -4.10
C LEU A 317 8.85 -0.36 -2.81
N PRO A 318 9.71 0.03 -1.85
CA PRO A 318 9.87 -0.67 -0.57
C PRO A 318 8.54 -0.84 0.17
N GLY A 319 8.25 -2.05 0.64
CA GLY A 319 7.02 -2.36 1.39
C GLY A 319 5.70 -2.11 0.63
N SER A 320 5.77 -1.81 -0.67
CA SER A 320 4.70 -1.21 -1.47
C SER A 320 4.58 -1.92 -2.84
N PRO A 321 3.52 -1.65 -3.63
CA PRO A 321 3.37 -2.17 -4.99
C PRO A 321 4.48 -1.71 -5.94
N ARG A 322 4.42 -2.14 -7.20
CA ARG A 322 5.38 -1.71 -8.22
C ARG A 322 4.74 -0.67 -9.13
N VAL A 323 5.57 0.09 -9.83
CA VAL A 323 5.13 1.09 -10.81
C VAL A 323 5.65 0.70 -12.17
N LEU A 324 4.75 0.47 -13.13
CA LEU A 324 5.10 0.49 -14.54
C LEU A 324 5.10 1.94 -15.01
N VAL A 325 6.22 2.38 -15.59
CA VAL A 325 6.34 3.71 -16.21
C VAL A 325 6.32 3.51 -17.71
N ALA A 326 5.36 4.15 -18.38
CA ALA A 326 5.15 4.06 -19.81
C ALA A 326 5.16 5.44 -20.48
N THR A 327 5.41 5.45 -21.78
CA THR A 327 5.41 6.65 -22.62
C THR A 327 4.36 6.52 -23.72
N ALA A 328 3.61 7.57 -23.98
CA ALA A 328 2.68 7.65 -25.11
C ALA A 328 3.46 7.62 -26.44
N VAL A 329 3.12 6.66 -27.31
CA VAL A 329 3.72 6.42 -28.65
C VAL A 329 2.67 6.28 -29.76
#